data_AF-A0A4Y2HJG5-F1
#
_entry.id   AF-A0A4Y2HJG5-F1
#
_cell.length_a   1.000
_cell.length_b   1.000
_cell.length_c   1.000
_cell.angle_alpha   90.00
_cell.angle_beta   90.00
_cell.angle_gamma   90.00
#
_symmetry.space_group_name_H-M   'P 1'
#
loop_
_entity.id
_entity.type
_entity.pdbx_description
1 polymer ?
#
loop_
_entity_poly.entity_id
_entity_poly.type
_entity_poly.pdbx_seq_one_letter_code
_entity_poly.pdbx_strand_id
1 'polypeptide(L)'
;MNRQNVAKLCRAFSGGRTDVHEEHRTGRSSVICYALLRRTEEAIQANRRFTLRELHKIIPEVSMTTLHECVTVTLGHHKLCAHWVPKMLTEERKRKGWASHSTSSHASVRSSAIQLGPFT
;
A
#
# COMPACT_ATOMS: atom_id res chain seq x y z
N MET A 1 22.23 -11.28 -31.51
CA MET A 1 23.03 -11.95 -30.48
C MET A 1 24.50 -11.62 -30.69
N ASN A 2 25.19 -11.06 -29.68
CA ASN A 2 26.63 -10.74 -29.78
C ASN A 2 27.47 -11.99 -29.44
N ARG A 3 28.53 -12.27 -30.21
CA ARG A 3 29.45 -13.42 -30.01
C ARG A 3 30.01 -13.50 -28.58
N GLN A 4 30.23 -12.37 -27.92
CA GLN A 4 30.70 -12.31 -26.54
C GLN A 4 29.68 -12.87 -25.54
N ASN A 5 28.39 -12.60 -25.74
CA ASN A 5 27.32 -13.08 -24.86
C ASN A 5 27.11 -14.58 -25.03
N VAL A 6 27.22 -15.08 -26.27
CA VAL A 6 27.16 -16.52 -26.58
C VAL A 6 28.30 -17.26 -25.88
N ALA A 7 29.53 -16.77 -25.98
CA ALA A 7 30.67 -17.38 -25.31
C ALA A 7 30.55 -17.38 -23.77
N LYS A 8 30.02 -16.31 -23.18
CA LYS A 8 29.76 -16.23 -21.73
C LYS A 8 28.71 -17.25 -21.29
N LEU A 9 27.60 -17.36 -22.02
CA LEU A 9 26.55 -18.34 -21.74
C LEU A 9 27.07 -19.77 -21.86
N CYS A 10 27.75 -20.12 -22.95
CA CYS A 10 28.33 -21.46 -23.13
C CYS A 10 29.26 -21.85 -21.98
N ARG A 11 30.09 -20.93 -21.48
CA ARG A 11 30.95 -21.15 -20.32
C ARG A 11 30.15 -21.34 -19.02
N ALA A 12 29.12 -20.52 -18.80
CA ALA A 12 28.28 -20.63 -17.61
C ALA A 12 27.50 -21.96 -17.57
N PHE A 13 26.93 -22.39 -18.69
CA PHE A 13 26.25 -23.70 -18.82
C PHE A 13 27.22 -24.86 -18.63
N SER A 14 28.42 -24.78 -19.20
CA SER A 14 29.47 -25.79 -18.97
C SER A 14 29.93 -25.85 -17.51
N GLY A 15 29.82 -24.73 -16.78
CA GLY A 15 30.08 -24.63 -15.34
C GLY A 15 28.93 -25.08 -14.45
N GLY A 16 27.86 -25.68 -15.00
CA GLY A 16 26.74 -26.24 -14.24
C GLY A 16 25.57 -25.28 -14.01
N ARG A 17 25.59 -24.06 -14.56
CA ARG A 17 24.43 -23.16 -14.53
C ARG A 17 23.30 -23.76 -15.35
N THR A 18 22.16 -24.04 -14.71
CA THR A 18 20.97 -24.62 -15.35
C THR A 18 19.91 -23.57 -15.70
N ASP A 19 19.95 -22.41 -15.04
CA ASP A 19 19.00 -21.33 -15.24
C ASP A 19 19.48 -20.31 -16.30
N VAL A 20 18.62 -20.05 -17.29
CA VAL A 20 18.83 -19.10 -18.40
C VAL A 20 18.50 -17.66 -17.96
N HIS A 21 17.70 -17.48 -16.91
CA HIS A 21 17.27 -16.15 -16.49
C HIS A 21 18.43 -15.32 -15.93
N GLU A 22 18.42 -14.01 -16.20
CA GLU A 22 19.34 -13.10 -15.52
C GLU A 22 18.96 -13.03 -14.04
N GLU A 23 19.95 -13.18 -13.16
CA GLU A 23 19.77 -12.89 -11.74
C GLU A 23 19.40 -11.43 -11.55
N HIS A 24 18.64 -11.16 -10.48
CA HIS A 24 18.24 -9.81 -10.13
C HIS A 24 19.49 -8.93 -9.97
N ARG A 25 19.65 -7.95 -10.85
CA ARG A 25 20.77 -7.02 -10.77
C ARG A 25 20.59 -6.16 -9.53
N THR A 26 21.51 -6.23 -8.58
CA THR A 26 21.62 -5.25 -7.50
C THR A 26 22.14 -3.93 -8.08
N GLY A 27 21.22 -3.13 -8.62
CA GLY A 27 21.49 -1.73 -8.97
C GLY A 27 21.73 -0.87 -7.72
N ARG A 28 22.09 0.39 -7.93
CA ARG A 28 22.20 1.38 -6.83
C ARG A 28 20.82 1.52 -6.19
N SER A 29 20.64 1.13 -4.93
CA SER A 29 19.36 1.36 -4.26
C SER A 29 19.13 2.87 -4.19
N SER A 30 18.00 3.34 -4.69
CA SER A 30 17.52 4.66 -4.32
C SER A 30 17.40 4.63 -2.79
N VAL A 31 18.26 5.38 -2.10
CA VAL A 31 18.23 5.41 -0.63
C VAL A 31 16.98 6.19 -0.25
N ILE A 32 15.84 5.51 -0.24
CA ILE A 32 14.60 6.04 0.28
C ILE A 32 14.77 6.07 1.80
N CYS A 33 14.97 7.27 2.35
CA CYS A 33 15.13 7.46 3.79
C CYS A 33 13.85 7.05 4.54
N TYR A 34 14.00 6.47 5.74
CA TYR A 34 12.86 6.10 6.58
C TYR A 34 11.93 7.30 6.89
N ALA A 35 12.50 8.50 7.08
CA ALA A 35 11.72 9.72 7.30
C ALA A 35 10.83 10.07 6.09
N LEU A 36 11.34 9.83 4.87
CA LEU A 36 10.60 10.04 3.63
C LEU A 36 9.46 9.03 3.50
N LEU A 37 9.71 7.76 3.81
CA LEU A 37 8.67 6.72 3.83
C LEU A 37 7.56 7.09 4.79
N ARG A 38 7.91 7.52 6.00
CA ARG A 38 6.91 7.90 7.01
C ARG A 38 6.05 9.07 6.56
N ARG A 39 6.65 10.14 6.03
CA ARG A 39 5.90 11.29 5.47
C ARG A 39 5.00 10.89 4.31
N THR A 40 5.49 10.00 3.44
CA THR A 40 4.70 9.46 2.32
C THR A 40 3.48 8.72 2.86
N GLU A 41 3.68 7.80 3.81
CA GLU A 41 2.61 7.02 4.44
C GLU A 41 1.59 7.91 5.19
N GLU A 42 2.05 8.91 5.94
CA GLU A 42 1.20 9.90 6.61
C GLU A 42 0.30 10.65 5.59
N ALA A 43 0.86 11.04 4.44
CA ALA A 43 0.10 11.70 3.37
C ALA A 43 -0.96 10.78 2.75
N ILE A 44 -0.64 9.49 2.57
CA ILE A 44 -1.58 8.47 2.06
C ILE A 44 -2.74 8.26 3.05
N GLN A 45 -2.43 8.21 4.35
CA GLN A 45 -3.43 7.99 5.39
C GLN A 45 -4.36 9.19 5.56
N ALA A 46 -3.84 10.42 5.44
CA ALA A 46 -4.64 11.63 5.50
C ALA A 46 -5.65 11.74 4.36
N ASN A 47 -5.26 11.33 3.15
CA ASN A 47 -6.16 11.27 2.00
C ASN A 47 -5.88 10.04 1.14
N ARG A 48 -6.71 9.00 1.30
CA ARG A 48 -6.60 7.76 0.53
C ARG A 48 -6.84 7.93 -0.98
N ARG A 49 -7.35 9.09 -1.41
CA ARG A 49 -7.60 9.45 -2.82
C ARG A 49 -6.59 10.51 -3.30
N PHE A 50 -5.31 10.30 -3.01
CA PHE A 50 -4.24 11.21 -3.45
C PHE A 50 -3.70 10.81 -4.83
N THR A 51 -3.06 11.77 -5.51
CA THR A 51 -2.28 11.53 -6.73
C THR A 51 -0.78 11.68 -6.47
N LEU A 52 0.05 11.00 -7.27
CA LEU A 52 1.52 11.14 -7.19
C LEU A 52 1.99 12.60 -7.38
N ARG A 53 1.25 13.40 -8.16
CA ARG A 53 1.55 14.83 -8.36
C ARG A 53 1.30 15.66 -7.10
N GLU A 54 0.23 15.38 -6.37
CA GLU A 54 -0.02 16.02 -5.08
C GLU A 54 1.04 15.62 -4.06
N LEU A 55 1.45 14.35 -4.07
CA LEU A 55 2.51 13.87 -3.18
C LEU A 55 3.85 14.55 -3.48
N HIS A 56 4.18 14.78 -4.76
CA HIS A 56 5.34 15.57 -5.16
C HIS A 56 5.25 17.04 -4.75
N LYS A 57 4.05 17.63 -4.65
CA LYS A 57 3.91 19.00 -4.10
C LYS A 57 4.19 19.06 -2.60
N ILE A 58 3.82 18.00 -1.87
CA ILE A 58 4.08 17.89 -0.42
C ILE A 58 5.56 17.57 -0.17
N ILE A 59 6.16 16.76 -1.04
CA ILE A 59 7.55 16.29 -0.93
C ILE A 59 8.30 16.61 -2.23
N PRO A 60 8.69 17.88 -2.45
CA PRO A 60 9.35 18.30 -3.69
C PRO A 60 10.81 17.84 -3.79
N GLU A 61 11.39 17.36 -2.67
CA GLU A 61 12.78 16.91 -2.58
C GLU A 61 13.06 15.63 -3.38
N VAL A 62 12.00 14.93 -3.81
CA VAL A 62 12.09 13.57 -4.36
C VAL A 62 11.50 13.54 -5.76
N SER A 63 12.19 12.85 -6.67
CA SER A 63 11.71 12.72 -8.05
C SER A 63 10.40 11.92 -8.14
N MET A 64 9.60 12.17 -9.18
CA MET A 64 8.35 11.44 -9.42
C MET A 64 8.55 9.92 -9.53
N THR A 65 9.66 9.46 -10.10
CA THR A 65 9.94 8.02 -10.26
C THR A 65 10.27 7.38 -8.90
N THR A 66 11.06 8.05 -8.08
CA THR A 66 11.37 7.59 -6.72
C THR A 66 10.12 7.57 -5.84
N LEU A 67 9.21 8.54 -5.98
CA LEU A 67 7.92 8.52 -5.28
C LEU A 67 7.05 7.34 -5.76
N HIS A 68 7.04 7.04 -7.05
CA HIS A 68 6.34 5.87 -7.58
C HIS A 68 6.90 4.56 -6.99
N GLU A 69 8.22 4.39 -6.97
CA GLU A 69 8.89 3.24 -6.35
C GLU A 69 8.60 3.15 -4.84
N CYS A 70 8.64 4.27 -4.14
CA CYS A 70 8.33 4.36 -2.71
C CYS A 70 6.91 3.84 -2.43
N VAL A 71 5.91 4.35 -3.14
CA VAL A 71 4.50 3.99 -2.92
C VAL A 71 4.21 2.55 -3.34
N THR A 72 4.69 2.12 -4.51
CA THR A 72 4.31 0.82 -5.10
C THR A 72 5.19 -0.34 -4.68
N VAL A 73 6.51 -0.15 -4.63
CA VAL A 73 7.47 -1.21 -4.32
C VAL A 73 7.73 -1.28 -2.81
N THR A 74 7.97 -0.12 -2.19
CA THR A 74 8.42 -0.11 -0.77
C THR A 74 7.24 -0.21 0.19
N LEU A 75 6.18 0.59 -0.03
CA LEU A 75 4.97 0.57 0.80
C LEU A 75 3.93 -0.46 0.33
N GLY A 76 4.07 -1.01 -0.88
CA GLY A 76 3.17 -2.03 -1.41
C GLY A 76 1.75 -1.51 -1.74
N HIS A 77 1.57 -0.20 -1.92
CA HIS A 77 0.28 0.36 -2.27
C HIS A 77 -0.03 0.18 -3.75
N HIS A 78 -1.29 -0.11 -4.05
CA HIS A 78 -1.79 -0.27 -5.41
C HIS A 78 -2.94 0.69 -5.69
N LYS A 79 -3.03 1.16 -6.94
CA LYS A 79 -4.14 1.99 -7.36
C LYS A 79 -5.39 1.13 -7.49
N LEU A 80 -6.42 1.48 -6.72
CA LEU A 80 -7.74 0.87 -6.83
C LEU A 80 -8.72 1.82 -7.50
N CYS A 81 -9.69 1.25 -8.22
CA CYS A 81 -10.83 2.01 -8.72
C CYS A 81 -11.89 2.09 -7.63
N ALA A 82 -12.51 3.27 -7.47
CA ALA A 82 -13.65 3.41 -6.57
C ALA A 82 -14.85 2.63 -7.12
N HIS A 83 -15.58 1.92 -6.25
CA HIS A 83 -16.83 1.26 -6.62
C HIS A 83 -17.94 2.30 -6.78
N TRP A 84 -18.81 2.10 -7.76
CA TRP A 84 -19.95 2.99 -7.96
C TRP A 84 -20.98 2.77 -6.86
N VAL A 85 -21.45 3.84 -6.24
CA VAL A 85 -22.45 3.76 -5.18
C VAL A 85 -23.78 4.28 -5.75
N PRO A 86 -24.82 3.43 -5.89
CA PRO A 86 -26.06 3.80 -6.57
C PRO A 86 -26.82 4.98 -5.98
N LYS A 87 -26.66 5.22 -4.67
CA LYS A 87 -27.26 6.36 -3.98
C LYS A 87 -26.53 6.68 -2.69
N MET A 88 -26.55 7.96 -2.33
CA MET A 88 -26.13 8.40 -1.00
C MET A 88 -27.19 8.00 0.02
N LEU A 89 -26.81 7.17 0.99
CA LEU A 89 -27.72 6.72 2.04
C LEU A 89 -27.87 7.82 3.10
N THR A 90 -29.11 8.06 3.52
CA THR A 90 -29.42 8.90 4.69
C THR A 90 -29.03 8.20 5.99
N GLU A 91 -28.74 8.97 7.04
CA GLU A 91 -28.35 8.41 8.34
C GLU A 91 -29.41 7.48 8.94
N GLU A 92 -30.70 7.79 8.74
CA GLU A 92 -31.79 6.91 9.16
C GLU A 92 -31.74 5.55 8.44
N ARG A 93 -31.46 5.56 7.14
CA ARG A 93 -31.36 4.34 6.32
C ARG A 93 -30.09 3.55 6.64
N LYS A 94 -28.97 4.21 6.93
CA LYS A 94 -27.76 3.56 7.45
C LYS A 94 -28.08 2.84 8.75
N ARG A 95 -28.71 3.53 9.72
CA ARG A 95 -29.07 2.97 11.03
C ARG A 95 -29.95 1.72 10.91
N LYS A 96 -30.99 1.77 10.06
CA LYS A 96 -31.85 0.62 9.77
C LYS A 96 -31.07 -0.53 9.13
N GLY A 97 -30.17 -0.24 8.19
CA GLY A 97 -29.32 -1.24 7.56
C GLY A 97 -28.38 -1.96 8.54
N TRP A 98 -27.74 -1.24 9.46
CA TRP A 98 -26.91 -1.85 10.51
C TRP A 98 -27.74 -2.68 11.49
N ALA A 99 -28.90 -2.17 11.91
CA ALA A 99 -29.81 -2.90 12.80
C ALA A 99 -30.28 -4.23 12.20
N SER A 100 -30.59 -4.27 10.90
CA SER A 100 -31.00 -5.50 10.20
C SER A 100 -29.87 -6.53 10.05
N HIS A 101 -28.61 -6.10 9.94
CA HIS A 101 -27.46 -7.01 9.90
C HIS A 101 -27.09 -7.51 11.31
N SER A 102 -27.24 -6.68 12.35
CA SER A 102 -26.93 -7.06 13.73
C SER A 102 -28.03 -7.91 14.39
N THR A 103 -29.25 -7.94 13.85
CA THR A 103 -30.33 -8.81 14.37
C THR A 103 -30.19 -10.29 13.98
N SER A 104 -29.22 -10.64 13.11
CA SER A 104 -28.91 -12.06 12.81
C SER A 104 -27.95 -12.72 13.81
N SER A 105 -27.30 -11.93 14.68
CA SER A 105 -26.53 -12.40 15.83
C SER A 105 -27.35 -12.15 17.09
N HIS A 106 -28.26 -13.08 17.36
CA HIS A 106 -29.11 -13.07 18.53
C HIS A 106 -28.28 -12.98 19.84
N ALA A 107 -28.83 -12.17 20.76
CA ALA A 107 -28.72 -12.25 22.21
C ALA A 107 -27.62 -11.43 22.93
N SER A 108 -28.10 -10.28 23.44
CA SER A 108 -27.89 -9.82 24.81
C SER A 108 -26.48 -9.34 25.20
N VAL A 109 -26.28 -8.02 25.16
CA VAL A 109 -25.59 -7.34 26.26
C VAL A 109 -26.43 -6.15 26.71
N ARG A 110 -27.04 -6.32 27.88
CA ARG A 110 -27.70 -5.27 28.66
C ARG A 110 -26.71 -4.14 28.93
N SER A 111 -27.18 -2.90 28.75
CA SER A 111 -26.65 -1.69 29.37
C SER A 111 -26.17 -1.97 30.79
N SER A 112 -24.89 -1.70 31.06
CA SER A 112 -24.38 -1.48 32.42
C SER A 112 -23.48 -0.25 32.36
N ALA A 113 -23.82 0.70 33.21
CA ALA A 113 -23.32 2.05 33.25
C ALA A 113 -21.80 2.13 33.46
N ILE A 114 -21.23 3.18 32.88
CA ILE A 114 -19.87 3.66 33.13
C ILE A 114 -19.77 4.02 34.63
N GLN A 115 -18.89 3.34 35.38
CA GLN A 115 -18.34 3.87 36.63
C GLN A 115 -16.88 4.26 36.37
N LEU A 116 -16.64 5.57 36.29
CA LEU A 116 -15.31 6.13 36.44
C LEU A 116 -15.00 6.17 37.96
N GLY A 117 -13.99 5.41 38.38
CA GLY A 117 -13.40 5.50 39.73
C GLY A 117 -12.35 6.62 39.80
N PRO A 118 -12.07 7.16 41.00
CA PRO A 118 -11.22 8.34 41.17
C PRO A 118 -9.74 8.03 40.93
N PHE A 119 -9.04 9.00 40.34
CA PHE A 119 -7.59 9.08 40.31
C PHE A 119 -7.05 9.31 41.73
N THR A 120 -6.10 8.48 42.15
CA THR A 120 -5.09 8.81 43.17
C THR A 120 -3.73 8.53 42.57
#